data_AF-A0A1I0FKW1-F1
#
_entry.id   AF-A0A1I0FKW1-F1
#
_cell.length_a   1.000
_cell.length_b   1.000
_cell.length_c   1.000
_cell.angle_alpha   90.00
_cell.angle_beta   90.00
_cell.angle_gamma   90.00
#
_symmetry.space_group_name_H-M   'P 1'
#
loop_
_entity.id
_entity.type
_entity.pdbx_description
1 polymer ?
#
loop_
_entity_poly.entity_id
_entity_poly.type
_entity_poly.pdbx_seq_one_letter_code
_entity_poly.pdbx_strand_id
1 'polypeptide(L)'
;MSSNRIAKKLRYALRWLPDRAYIQLNYFGHFYKFANLENPTTYNEKLNWLKLHDRNPEYGKIVDKFEVKAYVDKMIGSLQENKDWKFGVCDDLIGGGGIAYLPLVFGTALMI
;
A
#
# COMPACT_ATOMS: atom_id res chain seq x y z
N MET A 1 2.43 8.12 -23.97
CA MET A 1 3.33 7.04 -24.40
C MET A 1 2.70 6.28 -25.55
N SER A 2 3.30 6.35 -26.75
CA SER A 2 2.84 5.58 -27.92
C SER A 2 2.81 4.08 -27.60
N SER A 3 1.65 3.45 -27.75
CA SER A 3 1.46 2.03 -27.43
C SER A 3 2.01 1.15 -28.55
N ASN A 4 3.33 0.93 -28.56
CA ASN A 4 3.96 -0.04 -29.46
C ASN A 4 3.50 -1.47 -29.11
N ARG A 5 2.61 -2.04 -29.95
CA ARG A 5 2.07 -3.41 -29.78
C ARG A 5 3.18 -4.47 -29.70
N ILE A 6 4.29 -4.25 -30.41
CA ILE A 6 5.45 -5.15 -30.45
C ILE A 6 6.14 -5.20 -29.08
N ALA A 7 6.41 -4.05 -28.46
CA ALA A 7 7.03 -4.00 -27.13
C ALA A 7 6.15 -4.62 -26.03
N LYS A 8 4.82 -4.49 -26.14
CA LYS A 8 3.89 -5.20 -25.25
C LYS A 8 3.99 -6.72 -25.43
N LYS A 9 3.94 -7.22 -26.67
CA LYS A 9 4.09 -8.66 -26.95
C LYS A 9 5.42 -9.22 -26.43
N LEU A 10 6.52 -8.47 -26.62
CA LEU A 10 7.84 -8.87 -26.13
C LEU A 10 7.87 -9.01 -24.60
N ARG A 11 7.31 -8.04 -23.85
CA ARG A 11 7.25 -8.12 -22.38
C ARG A 11 6.45 -9.34 -21.89
N TYR A 12 5.31 -9.64 -22.51
CA TYR A 12 4.55 -10.83 -22.15
C TYR A 12 5.27 -12.13 -22.51
N ALA A 13 6.01 -12.14 -23.62
CA ALA A 13 6.84 -13.27 -24.00
C ALA A 13 8.03 -13.50 -23.05
N LEU A 14 8.48 -12.49 -22.30
CA LEU A 14 9.56 -12.57 -21.31
C LEU A 14 9.10 -13.05 -19.92
N ARG A 15 7.83 -13.42 -19.75
CA ARG A 15 7.24 -13.81 -18.46
C ARG A 15 7.75 -15.17 -17.92
N TRP A 16 8.32 -16.02 -18.78
CA TRP A 16 8.91 -17.30 -18.36
C TRP A 16 10.33 -17.15 -17.79
N LEU A 17 10.94 -15.97 -17.94
CA LEU A 17 12.30 -15.70 -17.50
C LEU A 17 12.34 -15.53 -15.97
N PRO A 18 13.38 -16.01 -15.26
CA PRO A 18 13.55 -15.71 -13.84
C PRO A 18 13.66 -14.21 -13.57
N ASP A 19 13.05 -13.74 -12.49
CA ASP A 19 12.91 -12.31 -12.15
C ASP A 19 14.26 -11.57 -12.13
N ARG A 20 15.33 -12.23 -11.64
CA ARG A 20 16.69 -11.68 -11.63
C ARG A 20 17.19 -11.35 -13.04
N ALA A 21 17.01 -12.26 -13.99
CA ALA A 21 17.43 -12.06 -15.37
C ALA A 21 16.56 -11.00 -16.05
N TYR A 22 15.25 -10.95 -15.76
CA TYR A 22 14.33 -9.96 -16.32
C TYR A 22 14.72 -8.53 -15.89
N ILE A 23 15.02 -8.35 -14.60
CA ILE A 23 15.44 -7.06 -14.04
C ILE A 23 16.77 -6.61 -14.63
N GLN A 24 17.75 -7.52 -14.79
CA GLN A 24 19.02 -7.19 -15.44
C GLN A 24 18.84 -6.76 -16.90
N LEU A 25 18.02 -7.47 -17.67
CA LEU A 25 17.75 -7.15 -19.08
C LEU A 25 17.04 -5.80 -19.22
N ASN A 26 16.06 -5.53 -18.36
CA ASN A 26 15.36 -4.25 -18.34
C ASN A 26 16.30 -3.09 -17.95
N TYR A 27 17.17 -3.30 -16.95
CA TYR A 27 18.16 -2.29 -16.55
C TYR A 27 19.16 -2.01 -17.68
N PHE A 28 19.61 -3.06 -18.37
CA PHE A 28 20.48 -2.92 -19.54
C PHE A 28 19.82 -2.13 -20.67
N GLY A 29 18.52 -2.34 -20.93
CA GLY A 29 17.78 -1.58 -21.95
C GLY A 29 17.66 -0.08 -21.66
N HIS A 30 17.79 0.34 -20.40
CA HIS A 30 17.73 1.76 -20.00
C HIS A 30 19.10 2.42 -19.86
N PHE A 31 20.07 1.71 -19.26
CA PHE A 31 21.37 2.29 -18.87
C PHE A 31 22.56 1.73 -19.67
N TYR A 32 22.34 0.71 -20.50
CA TYR A 32 23.37 -0.02 -21.26
C TYR A 32 24.50 -0.59 -20.37
N LYS A 33 24.17 -0.89 -19.11
CA LYS A 33 25.06 -1.48 -18.10
C LYS A 33 24.30 -2.58 -17.35
N PHE A 34 25.02 -3.53 -16.76
CA PHE A 34 24.43 -4.51 -15.86
C PHE A 34 24.32 -3.94 -14.45
N ALA A 35 23.18 -4.18 -13.78
CA ALA A 35 22.98 -3.76 -12.39
C ALA A 35 23.80 -4.66 -11.46
N ASN A 36 24.59 -4.06 -10.57
CA ASN A 36 25.23 -4.82 -9.50
C ASN A 36 24.19 -5.15 -8.41
N LEU A 37 23.82 -6.43 -8.32
CA LEU A 37 22.81 -6.96 -7.40
C LEU A 37 23.40 -7.57 -6.13
N GLU A 38 24.73 -7.67 -6.04
CA GLU A 38 25.43 -8.18 -4.87
C GLU A 38 25.80 -7.03 -3.92
N ASN A 39 26.28 -5.91 -4.47
CA ASN A 39 26.60 -4.71 -3.70
C ASN A 39 26.07 -3.45 -4.41
N PRO A 40 24.77 -3.13 -4.28
CA PRO A 40 24.15 -2.02 -4.99
C PRO A 40 24.65 -0.67 -4.46
N THR A 41 25.26 0.13 -5.32
CA THR A 41 25.85 1.42 -4.94
C THR A 41 24.89 2.57 -5.25
N THR A 42 24.28 2.51 -6.44
CA THR A 42 23.40 3.56 -6.97
C THR A 42 21.96 3.37 -6.50
N TYR A 43 21.20 4.46 -6.36
CA TYR A 43 19.79 4.41 -5.97
C TYR A 43 18.95 3.45 -6.83
N ASN A 44 19.13 3.47 -8.15
CA ASN A 44 18.40 2.58 -9.06
C ASN A 44 18.74 1.10 -8.87
N GLU A 45 20.00 0.79 -8.52
CA GLU A 45 20.43 -0.58 -8.19
C GLU A 45 19.80 -1.04 -6.89
N LYS A 46 19.75 -0.16 -5.88
CA LYS A 46 19.10 -0.44 -4.59
C LYS A 46 17.60 -0.70 -4.77
N LEU A 47 16.91 0.08 -5.61
CA LEU A 47 15.50 -0.17 -5.93
C LEU A 47 15.29 -1.53 -6.61
N ASN A 48 16.16 -1.91 -7.55
CA ASN A 48 16.04 -3.20 -8.22
C ASN A 48 16.42 -4.37 -7.31
N TRP A 49 17.34 -4.17 -6.37
CA TRP A 49 17.62 -5.12 -5.30
C TRP A 49 16.41 -5.34 -4.40
N LEU A 50 15.73 -4.26 -4.01
CA LEU A 50 14.51 -4.33 -3.20
C LEU A 50 13.42 -5.15 -3.89
N LYS A 51 13.19 -4.94 -5.20
CA LYS A 51 12.22 -5.74 -5.98
C LYS A 51 12.48 -7.25 -5.97
N LEU A 52 13.73 -7.67 -5.78
CA LEU A 52 14.10 -9.09 -5.77
C LEU A 52 13.91 -9.72 -4.40
N HIS A 53 14.30 -9.02 -3.34
CA HIS A 53 14.39 -9.58 -1.99
C HIS A 53 13.18 -9.24 -1.12
N ASP A 54 12.51 -8.13 -1.37
CA ASP A 54 11.42 -7.64 -0.55
C ASP A 54 10.06 -8.15 -1.07
N ARG A 55 9.67 -9.34 -0.61
CA ARG A 55 8.38 -9.97 -0.90
C ARG A 55 7.61 -10.25 0.37
N ASN A 56 7.38 -9.21 1.18
CA ASN A 56 6.58 -9.36 2.39
C ASN A 56 5.08 -9.34 2.06
N PRO A 57 4.31 -10.41 2.37
CA PRO A 57 2.86 -10.43 2.16
C PRO A 57 2.09 -9.41 3.03
N GLU A 58 2.68 -8.94 4.13
CA GLU A 58 2.03 -7.98 5.04
C GLU A 58 1.80 -6.60 4.42
N TYR A 59 2.55 -6.24 3.37
CA TYR A 59 2.34 -4.96 2.68
C TYR A 59 0.94 -4.83 2.06
N GLY A 60 0.32 -5.95 1.66
CA GLY A 60 -1.05 -5.91 1.16
C GLY A 60 -2.03 -5.36 2.21
N LYS A 61 -1.91 -5.85 3.44
CA LYS A 61 -2.77 -5.45 4.56
C LYS A 61 -2.52 -4.01 5.02
N ILE A 62 -1.32 -3.49 4.79
CA ILE A 62 -0.90 -2.13 5.17
C ILE A 62 -1.30 -1.09 4.10
N VAL A 63 -1.50 -1.50 2.85
CA VAL A 63 -1.95 -0.59 1.78
C VAL A 63 -3.48 -0.50 1.74
N ASP A 64 -4.18 -1.55 2.18
CA ASP A 64 -5.64 -1.56 2.21
C ASP A 64 -6.20 -0.65 3.32
N LYS A 65 -6.92 0.40 2.92
CA LYS A 65 -7.41 1.44 3.82
C LYS A 65 -8.39 0.94 4.89
N PHE A 66 -9.10 -0.14 4.61
CA PHE A 66 -10.06 -0.73 5.55
C PHE A 66 -9.34 -1.69 6.50
N GLU A 67 -8.49 -2.57 5.98
CA GLU A 67 -7.75 -3.56 6.78
C GLU A 67 -6.67 -2.93 7.66
N VAL A 68 -6.05 -1.82 7.21
CA VAL A 68 -5.06 -1.06 7.98
C VAL A 68 -5.61 -0.63 9.33
N LYS A 69 -6.86 -0.16 9.38
CA LYS A 69 -7.46 0.33 10.64
C LYS A 69 -7.51 -0.79 11.67
N ALA A 70 -7.99 -1.98 11.26
CA ALA A 70 -8.03 -3.14 12.14
C ALA A 70 -6.63 -3.67 12.53
N TYR A 71 -5.64 -3.58 11.63
CA TYR A 71 -4.26 -3.95 11.92
C TYR A 71 -3.61 -2.98 12.92
N VAL A 72 -3.83 -1.67 12.73
CA VAL A 72 -3.36 -0.61 13.61
C VAL A 72 -4.08 -0.65 14.94
N ASP A 73 -5.39 -0.89 15.00
CA ASP A 73 -6.16 -1.05 16.24
C ASP A 73 -5.67 -2.26 17.05
N LYS A 74 -5.22 -3.34 16.40
CA LYS A 74 -4.59 -4.47 17.11
C LYS A 74 -3.21 -4.12 17.66
N MET A 75 -2.43 -3.31 16.94
CA MET A 75 -1.08 -2.89 17.34
C MET A 75 -1.08 -1.75 18.37
N ILE A 76 -2.05 -0.84 18.29
CA ILE A 76 -2.19 0.41 19.07
C ILE A 76 -3.28 0.28 20.13
N GLY A 77 -4.19 -0.69 20.05
CA GLY A 77 -5.18 -0.97 21.10
C GLY A 77 -4.55 -1.26 22.46
N SER A 78 -3.25 -1.53 22.52
CA SER A 78 -2.43 -1.58 23.74
C SER A 78 -1.95 -0.22 24.27
N LEU A 79 -2.15 0.89 23.55
CA LEU A 79 -1.52 2.21 23.76
C LEU A 79 -2.48 3.44 23.74
N GLN A 80 -3.78 3.25 23.97
CA GLN A 80 -4.81 4.26 24.37
C GLN A 80 -5.67 4.99 23.31
N GLU A 81 -6.99 4.95 23.58
CA GLU A 81 -7.90 6.07 23.86
C GLU A 81 -7.60 7.44 23.22
N ASN A 82 -7.91 7.62 21.93
CA ASN A 82 -8.29 8.94 21.40
C ASN A 82 -9.10 8.73 20.10
N LYS A 83 -10.42 8.91 20.20
CA LYS A 83 -11.41 8.63 19.14
C LYS A 83 -11.56 9.79 18.15
N ASP A 84 -10.51 10.58 17.96
CA ASP A 84 -10.56 11.82 17.18
C ASP A 84 -9.84 11.70 15.83
N TRP A 85 -9.53 10.48 15.38
CA TRP A 85 -8.81 10.24 14.12
C TRP A 85 -9.73 10.39 12.89
N LYS A 86 -10.07 11.63 12.54
CA LYS A 86 -10.63 12.01 11.24
C LYS A 86 -9.51 12.10 10.20
N PHE A 87 -8.78 11.01 9.94
CA PHE A 87 -7.92 10.97 8.75
C PHE A 87 -8.83 10.83 7.55
N GLY A 88 -8.86 11.88 6.73
CA GLY A 88 -9.66 12.00 5.52
C GLY A 88 -9.61 10.74 4.66
N VAL A 89 -10.59 9.88 4.87
CA VAL A 89 -10.98 8.84 3.95
C VAL A 89 -12.11 9.44 3.14
N CYS A 90 -12.04 9.33 1.82
CA CYS A 90 -13.14 9.63 0.90
C CYS A 90 -14.37 8.77 1.26
N ASP A 91 -15.08 9.13 2.31
CA ASP A 91 -16.30 8.48 2.82
C ASP A 91 -17.55 9.24 2.37
N ASP A 92 -17.47 10.02 1.27
CA ASP A 92 -18.59 10.83 0.76
C ASP A 92 -19.44 10.12 -0.32
N LEU A 93 -19.23 8.83 -0.61
CA LEU A 93 -19.89 8.17 -1.75
C LEU A 93 -20.57 6.82 -1.48
N ILE A 94 -20.85 6.45 -0.23
CA ILE A 94 -21.76 5.33 0.05
C ILE A 94 -22.92 5.80 0.92
N GLY A 95 -23.96 6.26 0.22
CA GLY A 95 -25.36 5.93 0.52
C GLY A 95 -25.95 6.56 1.78
N GLY A 96 -26.85 7.52 1.56
CA GLY A 96 -27.70 8.08 2.60
C GLY A 96 -28.47 6.99 3.37
N GLY A 97 -28.45 7.14 4.69
CA GLY A 97 -29.28 6.39 5.62
C GLY A 97 -29.39 7.20 6.90
N GLY A 98 -30.53 7.88 7.07
CA GLY A 98 -30.80 8.76 8.19
C GLY A 98 -30.60 8.07 9.54
N ILE A 99 -29.84 8.73 10.41
CA ILE A 99 -29.94 8.52 11.85
C ILE A 99 -30.98 9.51 12.36
N ALA A 100 -32.13 8.94 12.70
CA ALA A 100 -33.24 9.62 13.35
C ALA A 100 -32.80 10.24 14.68
N TYR A 101 -33.29 11.44 14.92
CA TYR A 101 -33.34 12.08 16.24
C TYR A 101 -34.15 11.24 17.24
N LEU A 102 -33.74 11.27 18.51
CA LEU A 102 -34.47 11.68 19.75
C LEU A 102 -34.13 10.76 20.97
N PRO A 103 -34.29 11.19 22.24
CA PRO A 103 -34.17 12.50 22.91
C PRO A 103 -33.14 12.47 24.08
N LEU A 104 -32.44 13.57 24.41
CA LEU A 104 -32.76 14.48 25.54
C LEU A 104 -33.65 13.89 26.66
N VAL A 105 -33.04 13.29 27.69
CA VAL A 105 -33.62 13.24 29.04
C VAL A 105 -32.68 14.00 29.98
N PHE A 106 -33.06 15.25 30.23
CA PHE A 106 -32.70 15.99 31.42
C PHE A 106 -32.99 15.14 32.67
N GLY A 107 -31.98 14.92 33.50
CA GLY A 107 -32.10 14.30 34.81
C GLY A 107 -31.33 15.12 35.85
N THR A 108 -31.93 16.23 36.26
CA THR A 108 -31.57 16.92 37.50
C THR A 108 -32.03 16.09 38.70
N ALA A 109 -31.10 15.62 39.54
CA ALA A 109 -31.23 15.30 40.98
C ALA A 109 -29.99 14.49 41.41
N LEU A 110 -29.02 15.09 42.12
CA LEU A 110 -28.95 15.12 43.60
C LEU A 110 -28.79 13.72 44.23
N MET A 111 -27.57 13.36 44.65
CA MET A 111 -27.22 12.97 46.03
C MET A 111 -25.80 12.38 46.13
N ILE A 112 -25.02 12.99 47.05
CA ILE A 112 -23.69 12.63 47.60
C ILE A 112 -22.49 13.04 46.74
#